data_AF-A0A4R2P962-F1
#
_entry.id   AF-A0A4R2P962-F1
#
_cell.length_a   1.000
_cell.length_b   1.000
_cell.length_c   1.000
_cell.angle_alpha   90.00
_cell.angle_beta   90.00
_cell.angle_gamma   90.00
#
_symmetry.space_group_name_H-M   'P 1'
#
loop_
_entity.id
_entity.type
_entity.pdbx_description
1 polymer ?
#
loop_
_entity_poly.entity_id
_entity_poly.type
_entity_poly.pdbx_seq_one_letter_code
_entity_poly.pdbx_strand_id
1 'polypeptide(L)'
;MKFFKSLWFWSILCTLIIALTIGGFVTNWLSQQQTSGHSQKEIGKVSGEIADKMTKKVESKKMKKEDIGTIIADTHAFYNETTGWGAINHLIWDDQIQEANNIIRITETVEVTGTLRADFDKAKKTAQDVIAKQDPEKVRLLHRIFHDLDKAVNDYENPDTFGVTETYGDGK
;
A
#
# COMPACT_ATOMS: atom_id res chain seq x y z
N MET A 1 -27.68 53.25 9.75
CA MET A 1 -26.31 52.72 10.00
C MET A 1 -26.33 51.78 11.20
N LYS A 2 -25.44 50.77 11.19
CA LYS A 2 -25.13 49.76 12.22
C LYS A 2 -25.65 48.34 11.97
N PHE A 3 -25.23 47.75 10.85
CA PHE A 3 -25.09 46.29 10.70
C PHE A 3 -23.61 45.95 10.85
N PHE A 4 -23.12 45.70 12.06
CA PHE A 4 -21.84 45.01 12.30
C PHE A 4 -21.76 44.69 13.79
N LYS A 5 -22.30 43.53 14.21
CA LYS A 5 -22.09 42.94 15.55
C LYS A 5 -22.51 41.47 15.68
N SER A 6 -22.55 40.69 14.59
CA SER A 6 -22.93 39.25 14.66
C SER A 6 -21.92 38.26 14.06
N LEU A 7 -20.68 38.68 13.78
CA LEU A 7 -19.65 37.73 13.32
C LEU A 7 -18.86 37.05 14.46
N TRP A 8 -18.87 37.60 15.68
CA TRP A 8 -18.07 37.05 16.77
C TRP A 8 -18.75 35.90 17.52
N PHE A 9 -20.09 35.87 17.54
CA PHE A 9 -20.86 34.83 18.24
C PHE A 9 -20.89 33.48 17.51
N TRP A 10 -20.81 33.48 16.18
CA TRP A 10 -20.84 32.24 15.39
C TRP A 10 -19.48 31.53 15.37
N SER A 11 -18.37 32.26 15.53
CA SER A 11 -17.03 31.67 15.58
C SER A 11 -16.79 30.87 16.87
N ILE A 12 -17.34 31.29 18.01
CA ILE A 12 -17.19 30.61 19.32
C ILE A 12 -18.02 29.32 19.38
N LEU A 13 -19.15 29.27 18.68
CA LEU A 13 -20.02 28.09 18.63
C LEU A 13 -19.39 26.94 17.81
N CYS A 14 -18.65 27.26 16.74
CA CYS A 14 -17.95 26.26 15.93
C CYS A 14 -16.73 25.66 16.66
N THR A 15 -15.98 26.42 17.45
CA THR A 15 -14.81 25.92 18.19
C THR A 15 -15.19 24.94 19.32
N LEU A 16 -16.35 25.13 19.96
CA LEU A 16 -16.82 24.23 21.02
C LEU A 16 -17.27 22.86 20.49
N ILE A 17 -17.77 22.79 19.25
CA ILE A 17 -18.19 21.51 18.62
C ILE A 17 -16.96 20.69 18.17
N ILE A 18 -15.89 21.35 17.71
CA ILE A 18 -14.65 20.68 17.29
C ILE A 18 -13.87 20.12 18.50
N ALA A 19 -13.92 20.78 19.66
CA ALA A 19 -13.25 20.30 20.87
C ALA A 19 -13.88 19.00 21.44
N LEU A 20 -15.19 18.80 21.26
CA LEU A 20 -15.90 17.62 21.77
C LEU A 20 -15.72 16.37 20.87
N THR A 21 -15.44 16.52 19.58
CA THR A 21 -15.15 15.38 18.69
C THR A 21 -13.72 14.87 18.83
N ILE A 22 -12.75 15.75 19.12
CA ILE A 22 -11.36 15.37 19.39
C ILE A 22 -11.22 14.71 20.77
N GLY A 23 -11.93 15.24 21.79
CA GLY A 23 -11.89 14.69 23.15
C GLY A 23 -12.38 13.25 23.25
N GLY A 24 -13.48 12.90 22.56
CA GLY A 24 -14.03 11.54 22.57
C GLY A 24 -13.18 10.51 21.79
N PHE A 25 -12.48 10.94 20.74
CA PHE A 25 -11.62 10.06 19.95
C PHE A 25 -10.29 9.76 20.67
N VAL A 26 -9.71 10.75 21.36
CA VAL A 26 -8.46 10.60 22.12
C VAL A 26 -8.65 9.72 23.36
N THR A 27 -9.78 9.79 24.07
CA THR A 27 -10.01 8.92 25.24
C THR A 27 -10.21 7.45 24.88
N ASN A 28 -10.80 7.16 23.71
CA ASN A 28 -10.98 5.79 23.25
C ASN A 28 -9.66 5.19 22.68
N TRP A 29 -8.82 6.02 22.05
CA TRP A 29 -7.50 5.63 21.55
C TRP A 29 -6.46 5.46 22.67
N LEU A 30 -6.45 6.33 23.68
CA LEU A 30 -5.53 6.23 24.82
C LEU A 30 -5.86 5.04 25.74
N SER A 31 -7.15 4.68 25.86
CA SER A 31 -7.56 3.45 26.57
C SER A 31 -7.15 2.17 25.83
N GLN A 32 -6.80 2.24 24.53
CA GLN A 32 -6.29 1.11 23.75
C GLN A 32 -4.74 0.97 23.82
N GLN A 33 -4.02 2.00 24.29
CA GLN A 33 -2.57 1.94 24.52
C GLN A 33 -2.19 1.42 25.92
N GLN A 34 -3.10 1.45 26.89
CA GLN A 34 -2.78 1.10 28.29
C GLN A 34 -2.82 -0.41 28.60
N THR A 35 -3.19 -1.27 27.66
CA THR A 35 -3.08 -2.74 27.79
C THR A 35 -1.81 -3.33 27.15
N SER A 36 -0.94 -2.49 26.58
CA SER A 36 0.13 -2.95 25.69
C SER A 36 1.50 -2.41 26.11
N GLY A 37 1.83 -2.49 27.40
CA GLY A 37 3.07 -1.86 27.90
C GLY A 37 3.61 -2.36 29.23
N HIS A 38 3.85 -3.67 29.39
CA HIS A 38 4.98 -4.15 30.20
C HIS A 38 5.33 -5.62 29.90
N SER A 39 6.48 -5.86 29.28
CA SER A 39 7.52 -6.77 29.80
C SER A 39 8.61 -6.96 28.75
N GLN A 40 9.70 -6.22 28.94
CA GLN A 40 10.99 -6.52 28.33
C GLN A 40 11.65 -7.62 29.17
N LYS A 41 11.46 -8.87 28.75
CA LYS A 41 12.36 -10.01 29.01
C LYS A 41 11.98 -11.13 28.02
N GLU A 42 12.94 -11.95 27.62
CA GLU A 42 12.85 -13.00 26.58
C GLU A 42 13.31 -12.60 25.15
N ILE A 43 14.36 -11.79 25.05
CA ILE A 43 15.26 -11.82 23.87
C ILE A 43 16.11 -13.08 24.00
N GLY A 44 15.69 -14.18 23.38
CA GLY A 44 16.54 -15.39 23.33
C GLY A 44 15.86 -16.68 22.87
N LYS A 45 14.54 -16.80 23.01
CA LYS A 45 13.84 -18.08 22.70
C LYS A 45 12.90 -18.01 21.49
N VAL A 46 12.45 -16.81 21.11
CA VAL A 46 11.48 -16.60 20.01
C VAL A 46 12.13 -16.61 18.61
N SER A 47 13.45 -16.35 18.52
CA SER A 47 14.16 -16.33 17.24
C SER A 47 14.27 -17.72 16.58
N GLY A 48 14.23 -18.80 17.35
CA GLY A 48 14.29 -20.16 16.81
C GLY A 48 12.95 -20.65 16.26
N GLU A 49 11.84 -20.28 16.93
CA GLU A 49 10.51 -20.82 16.59
C GLU A 49 9.82 -20.02 15.47
N ILE A 50 10.12 -18.72 15.33
CA ILE A 50 9.66 -17.92 14.18
C ILE A 50 10.47 -18.27 12.92
N ALA A 51 11.77 -18.57 13.05
CA ALA A 51 12.59 -19.02 11.93
C ALA A 51 12.14 -20.42 11.43
N ASP A 52 11.82 -21.35 12.34
CA ASP A 52 11.37 -22.69 11.97
C ASP A 52 9.90 -22.73 11.47
N LYS A 53 9.07 -21.75 11.85
CA LYS A 53 7.73 -21.56 11.25
C LYS A 53 7.74 -20.86 9.89
N MET A 54 8.73 -20.01 9.61
CA MET A 54 8.89 -19.38 8.29
C MET A 54 9.54 -20.32 7.26
N THR A 55 10.36 -21.28 7.68
CA THR A 55 10.92 -22.30 6.77
C THR A 55 9.97 -23.44 6.47
N LYS A 56 8.96 -23.68 7.32
CA LYS A 56 8.04 -24.82 7.19
C LYS A 56 6.62 -24.44 6.75
N LYS A 57 6.50 -23.54 5.78
CA LYS A 57 5.31 -23.43 4.90
C LYS A 57 5.65 -22.74 3.58
N VAL A 58 6.77 -23.10 2.97
CA VAL A 58 6.97 -22.94 1.53
C VAL A 58 6.77 -24.32 0.90
N GLU A 59 5.60 -24.92 1.15
CA GLU A 59 5.03 -25.74 0.10
C GLU A 59 4.57 -24.76 -0.97
N SER A 60 5.16 -24.85 -2.15
CA SER A 60 4.81 -24.13 -3.37
C SER A 60 3.37 -24.44 -3.76
N LYS A 61 2.41 -23.89 -3.00
CA LYS A 61 1.01 -23.91 -3.37
C LYS A 61 0.87 -22.92 -4.51
N LYS A 62 0.83 -23.47 -5.72
CA LYS A 62 0.54 -22.77 -6.98
C LYS A 62 -0.64 -21.81 -6.76
N MET A 63 -0.42 -20.52 -6.98
CA MET A 63 -1.49 -19.51 -6.89
C MET A 63 -2.42 -19.67 -8.09
N LYS A 64 -3.72 -19.76 -7.86
CA LYS A 64 -4.73 -19.87 -8.91
C LYS A 64 -4.94 -18.52 -9.58
N LYS A 65 -5.57 -18.51 -10.76
CA LYS A 65 -5.89 -17.28 -11.51
C LYS A 65 -6.71 -16.26 -10.70
N GLU A 66 -7.65 -16.73 -9.88
CA GLU A 66 -8.45 -15.88 -8.96
C GLU A 66 -7.57 -15.18 -7.91
N ASP A 67 -6.45 -15.80 -7.51
CA ASP A 67 -5.50 -15.21 -6.57
C ASP A 67 -4.67 -14.10 -7.23
N ILE A 68 -4.45 -14.17 -8.55
CA ILE A 68 -3.64 -13.20 -9.31
C ILE A 68 -4.35 -11.86 -9.43
N GLY A 69 -5.65 -11.88 -9.76
CA GLY A 69 -6.45 -10.66 -9.82
C GLY A 69 -6.46 -9.93 -8.49
N THR A 70 -6.64 -10.68 -7.39
CA THR A 70 -6.61 -10.13 -6.02
C THR A 70 -5.26 -9.48 -5.69
N ILE A 71 -4.15 -10.16 -6.00
CA ILE A 71 -2.81 -9.58 -5.80
C ILE A 71 -2.67 -8.24 -6.54
N ILE A 72 -3.06 -8.21 -7.80
CA ILE A 72 -2.90 -7.02 -8.64
C ILE A 72 -3.72 -5.85 -8.05
N ALA A 73 -4.97 -6.11 -7.67
CA ALA A 73 -5.84 -5.12 -7.07
C ALA A 73 -5.31 -4.63 -5.72
N ASP A 74 -4.84 -5.54 -4.85
CA ASP A 74 -4.30 -5.19 -3.53
C ASP A 74 -3.02 -4.34 -3.65
N THR A 75 -2.10 -4.72 -4.54
CA THR A 75 -0.88 -3.96 -4.79
C THR A 75 -1.18 -2.60 -5.44
N HIS A 76 -2.15 -2.54 -6.36
CA HIS A 76 -2.62 -1.26 -6.91
C HIS A 76 -3.22 -0.37 -5.81
N ALA A 77 -4.09 -0.91 -4.95
CA ALA A 77 -4.69 -0.18 -3.83
C ALA A 77 -3.63 0.38 -2.87
N PHE A 78 -2.61 -0.40 -2.54
CA PHE A 78 -1.46 0.06 -1.77
C PHE A 78 -0.82 1.30 -2.41
N TYR A 79 -0.49 1.25 -3.70
CA TYR A 79 0.15 2.39 -4.34
C TYR A 79 -0.79 3.59 -4.49
N ASN A 80 -2.08 3.37 -4.68
CA ASN A 80 -3.05 4.46 -4.69
C ASN A 80 -3.09 5.17 -3.33
N GLU A 81 -3.07 4.44 -2.22
CA GLU A 81 -3.04 4.99 -0.86
C GLU A 81 -1.71 5.70 -0.56
N THR A 82 -0.57 5.10 -0.88
CA THR A 82 0.74 5.64 -0.48
C THR A 82 1.34 6.65 -1.44
N THR A 83 0.81 6.76 -2.67
CA THR A 83 1.37 7.65 -3.71
C THR A 83 0.35 8.62 -4.30
N GLY A 84 -0.95 8.34 -4.14
CA GLY A 84 -2.05 9.17 -4.64
C GLY A 84 -2.09 10.56 -3.99
N TRP A 85 -2.83 11.48 -4.62
CA TRP A 85 -3.09 12.83 -4.09
C TRP A 85 -1.84 13.64 -3.71
N GLY A 86 -0.70 13.35 -4.35
CA GLY A 86 0.58 14.00 -4.09
C GLY A 86 1.43 13.35 -3.01
N ALA A 87 0.98 12.26 -2.38
CA ALA A 87 1.73 11.51 -1.36
C ALA A 87 3.06 10.97 -1.89
N ILE A 88 3.20 10.78 -3.21
CA ILE A 88 4.46 10.39 -3.84
C ILE A 88 5.62 11.36 -3.58
N ASN A 89 5.35 12.61 -3.19
CA ASN A 89 6.39 13.58 -2.82
C ASN A 89 6.90 13.39 -1.38
N HIS A 90 6.24 12.54 -0.58
CA HIS A 90 6.51 12.31 0.84
C HIS A 90 6.37 10.82 1.19
N LEU A 91 7.08 9.96 0.46
CA LEU A 91 7.00 8.50 0.62
C LEU A 91 7.50 8.04 1.99
N ILE A 92 6.78 7.08 2.58
CA ILE A 92 7.25 6.26 3.69
C ILE A 92 8.05 5.10 3.10
N TRP A 93 9.37 5.23 3.08
CA TRP A 93 10.25 4.29 2.38
C TRP A 93 10.19 2.85 2.90
N ASP A 94 9.99 2.67 4.20
CA ASP A 94 9.87 1.34 4.80
C ASP A 94 8.67 0.57 4.22
N ASP A 95 7.53 1.24 4.03
CA ASP A 95 6.34 0.66 3.40
C ASP A 95 6.62 0.30 1.93
N GLN A 96 7.28 1.21 1.20
CA GLN A 96 7.62 0.98 -0.22
C GLN A 96 8.60 -0.18 -0.41
N ILE A 97 9.57 -0.32 0.49
CA ILE A 97 10.54 -1.42 0.50
C ILE A 97 9.83 -2.73 0.87
N GLN A 98 8.93 -2.70 1.84
CA GLN A 98 8.15 -3.88 2.23
C GLN A 98 7.31 -4.40 1.06
N GLU A 99 6.59 -3.51 0.37
CA GLU A 99 5.79 -3.92 -0.79
C GLU A 99 6.65 -4.33 -1.99
N ALA A 100 7.78 -3.66 -2.23
CA ALA A 100 8.73 -4.09 -3.26
C ALA A 100 9.24 -5.53 -3.01
N ASN A 101 9.53 -5.89 -1.76
CA ASN A 101 9.90 -7.27 -1.40
C ASN A 101 8.73 -8.25 -1.60
N ASN A 102 7.50 -7.82 -1.29
CA ASN A 102 6.30 -8.62 -1.55
C ASN A 102 6.14 -8.92 -3.05
N ILE A 103 6.27 -7.91 -3.91
CA ILE A 103 6.22 -8.05 -5.37
C ILE A 103 7.27 -9.05 -5.86
N ILE A 104 8.51 -8.96 -5.38
CA ILE A 104 9.59 -9.89 -5.77
C ILE A 104 9.20 -11.34 -5.45
N ARG A 105 8.70 -11.59 -4.23
CA ARG A 105 8.27 -12.93 -3.77
C ARG A 105 7.07 -13.45 -4.56
N ILE A 106 6.09 -12.60 -4.84
CA ILE A 106 4.92 -12.95 -5.64
C ILE A 106 5.35 -13.35 -7.05
N THR A 107 6.19 -12.54 -7.72
CA THR A 107 6.66 -12.84 -9.08
C THR A 107 7.40 -14.18 -9.16
N GLU A 108 8.05 -14.63 -8.08
CA GLU A 108 8.74 -15.93 -8.01
C GLU A 108 7.80 -17.12 -7.84
N THR A 109 6.59 -16.90 -7.34
CA THR A 109 5.64 -17.98 -6.97
C THR A 109 4.42 -18.04 -7.87
N VAL A 110 4.11 -16.95 -8.58
CA VAL A 110 2.96 -16.84 -9.46
C VAL A 110 3.17 -17.61 -10.78
N GLU A 111 2.19 -18.44 -11.15
CA GLU A 111 2.20 -19.19 -12.41
C GLU A 111 1.43 -18.40 -13.50
N VAL A 112 2.13 -17.48 -14.16
CA VAL A 112 1.64 -16.73 -15.33
C VAL A 112 2.51 -16.98 -16.55
N THR A 113 1.95 -16.76 -17.74
CA THR A 113 2.65 -16.92 -19.03
C THR A 113 2.38 -15.71 -19.93
N GLY A 114 3.08 -15.63 -21.06
CA GLY A 114 2.86 -14.58 -22.06
C GLY A 114 3.21 -13.17 -21.56
N THR A 115 2.43 -12.18 -22.01
CA THR A 115 2.61 -10.76 -21.68
C THR A 115 2.50 -10.50 -20.18
N LEU A 116 1.59 -11.20 -19.49
CA LEU A 116 1.44 -11.06 -18.03
C LEU A 116 2.70 -11.48 -17.29
N ARG A 117 3.41 -12.51 -17.77
CA ARG A 117 4.70 -12.88 -17.20
C ARG A 117 5.74 -11.79 -17.41
N ALA A 118 5.80 -11.20 -18.60
CA ALA A 118 6.74 -10.12 -18.90
C ALA A 118 6.50 -8.88 -18.01
N ASP A 119 5.23 -8.55 -17.74
CA ASP A 119 4.86 -7.44 -16.86
C ASP A 119 5.22 -7.70 -15.38
N PHE A 120 5.01 -8.92 -14.88
CA PHE A 120 5.46 -9.30 -13.53
C PHE A 120 6.99 -9.29 -13.42
N ASP A 121 7.72 -9.69 -14.46
CA ASP A 121 9.19 -9.61 -14.48
C ASP A 121 9.67 -8.15 -14.55
N LYS A 122 8.96 -7.27 -15.26
CA LYS A 122 9.20 -5.81 -15.25
C LYS A 122 8.93 -5.20 -13.87
N ALA A 123 7.82 -5.59 -13.23
CA ALA A 123 7.50 -5.19 -11.86
C ALA A 123 8.60 -5.62 -10.89
N LYS A 124 9.06 -6.88 -10.96
CA LYS A 124 10.16 -7.40 -10.13
C LYS A 124 11.45 -6.58 -10.28
N LYS A 125 11.87 -6.29 -11.52
CA LYS A 125 13.06 -5.46 -11.77
C LYS A 125 12.89 -4.04 -11.20
N THR A 126 11.70 -3.47 -11.33
CA THR A 126 11.39 -2.14 -10.80
C THR A 126 11.37 -2.14 -9.27
N ALA A 127 10.85 -3.19 -8.64
CA ALA A 127 10.88 -3.38 -7.20
C ALA A 127 12.31 -3.50 -6.64
N GLN A 128 13.18 -4.24 -7.34
CA GLN A 128 14.61 -4.28 -7.01
C GLN A 128 15.25 -2.89 -7.09
N ASP A 129 14.90 -2.10 -8.10
CA ASP A 129 15.34 -0.71 -8.22
C ASP A 129 14.82 0.17 -7.07
N VAL A 130 13.56 0.01 -6.63
CA VAL A 130 13.01 0.74 -5.46
C VAL A 130 13.85 0.47 -4.22
N ILE A 131 14.15 -0.80 -3.94
CA ILE A 131 14.93 -1.20 -2.77
C ILE A 131 16.36 -0.63 -2.85
N ALA A 132 16.99 -0.71 -4.02
CA ALA A 132 18.39 -0.33 -4.18
C ALA A 132 18.61 1.19 -4.22
N LYS A 133 17.66 1.93 -4.81
CA LYS A 133 17.87 3.35 -5.17
C LYS A 133 17.00 4.32 -4.39
N GLN A 134 15.89 3.85 -3.81
CA GLN A 134 14.89 4.71 -3.19
C GLN A 134 14.52 5.90 -4.08
N ASP A 135 14.17 5.60 -5.33
CA ASP A 135 13.84 6.57 -6.36
C ASP A 135 12.30 6.67 -6.52
N PRO A 136 11.67 7.84 -6.26
CA PRO A 136 10.24 8.04 -6.43
C PRO A 136 9.72 7.73 -7.83
N GLU A 137 10.55 7.87 -8.88
CA GLU A 137 10.17 7.48 -10.25
C GLU A 137 9.93 5.98 -10.36
N LYS A 138 10.68 5.17 -9.60
CA LYS A 138 10.53 3.71 -9.59
C LYS A 138 9.28 3.28 -8.84
N VAL A 139 8.96 3.96 -7.74
CA VAL A 139 7.68 3.78 -7.04
C VAL A 139 6.51 4.17 -7.94
N ARG A 140 6.61 5.29 -8.65
CA ARG A 140 5.59 5.69 -9.64
C ARG A 140 5.41 4.64 -10.73
N LEU A 141 6.52 4.09 -11.23
CA LEU A 141 6.47 3.06 -12.26
C LEU A 141 5.78 1.78 -11.75
N LEU A 142 6.03 1.36 -10.50
CA LEU A 142 5.30 0.25 -9.89
C LEU A 142 3.80 0.54 -9.80
N HIS A 143 3.41 1.72 -9.31
CA HIS A 143 2.00 2.12 -9.30
C HIS A 143 1.37 2.00 -10.70
N ARG A 144 2.00 2.57 -11.72
CA ARG A 144 1.48 2.54 -13.10
C ARG A 144 1.41 1.13 -13.68
N ILE A 145 2.38 0.27 -13.39
CA ILE A 145 2.35 -1.14 -13.82
C ILE A 145 1.13 -1.84 -13.22
N PHE A 146 0.95 -1.76 -11.90
CA PHE A 146 -0.16 -2.44 -11.24
C PHE A 146 -1.51 -1.83 -11.58
N HIS A 147 -1.58 -0.52 -11.81
CA HIS A 147 -2.76 0.14 -12.34
C HIS A 147 -3.17 -0.44 -13.71
N ASP A 148 -2.25 -0.48 -14.68
CA ASP A 148 -2.55 -1.02 -16.01
C ASP A 148 -2.87 -2.52 -15.96
N LEU A 149 -2.20 -3.29 -15.08
CA LEU A 149 -2.52 -4.70 -14.85
C LEU A 149 -3.91 -4.88 -14.24
N ASP A 150 -4.32 -4.02 -13.30
CA ASP A 150 -5.64 -4.09 -12.65
C ASP A 150 -6.75 -3.85 -13.69
N LYS A 151 -6.53 -2.90 -14.61
CA LYS A 151 -7.41 -2.70 -15.76
C LYS A 151 -7.47 -3.93 -16.68
N ALA A 152 -6.32 -4.56 -16.95
CA ALA A 152 -6.24 -5.67 -17.89
C ALA A 152 -6.80 -6.99 -17.34
N VAL A 153 -6.68 -7.22 -16.02
CA VAL A 153 -6.98 -8.50 -15.38
C VAL A 153 -8.30 -8.47 -14.61
N ASN A 154 -8.66 -7.35 -14.01
CA ASN A 154 -9.84 -7.21 -13.14
C ASN A 154 -10.91 -6.27 -13.73
N ASP A 155 -10.73 -5.80 -14.96
CA ASP A 155 -11.63 -4.82 -15.59
C ASP A 155 -11.81 -3.54 -14.74
N TYR A 156 -10.76 -3.13 -14.01
CA TYR A 156 -10.80 -1.90 -13.22
C TYR A 156 -11.14 -0.68 -14.11
N GLU A 157 -12.28 -0.04 -13.82
CA GLU A 157 -12.78 1.07 -14.62
C GLU A 157 -12.23 2.42 -14.13
N ASN A 158 -11.14 2.86 -14.74
CA ASN A 158 -10.59 4.20 -14.59
C ASN A 158 -10.21 4.77 -15.97
N PRO A 159 -10.53 6.04 -16.30
CA PRO A 159 -10.19 6.63 -17.59
C PRO A 159 -8.68 6.69 -17.85
N ASP A 160 -7.86 6.78 -16.81
CA ASP A 160 -6.41 6.87 -16.97
C ASP A 160 -5.86 5.53 -17.46
N THR A 161 -4.84 5.59 -18.33
CA THR A 161 -4.05 4.44 -18.78
C THR A 161 -2.63 4.94 -18.97
N PHE A 162 -1.64 4.19 -18.47
CA PHE A 162 -0.25 4.62 -18.56
C PHE A 162 0.52 3.96 -19.71
N GLY A 163 0.03 2.83 -20.23
CA GLY A 163 0.63 2.11 -21.35
C GLY A 163 2.01 1.55 -20.98
N VAL A 164 2.21 1.19 -19.71
CA VAL A 164 3.49 0.66 -19.22
C VAL A 164 3.51 -0.87 -19.10
N THR A 165 2.44 -1.55 -19.50
CA THR A 165 2.33 -3.01 -19.49
C THR A 165 2.04 -3.55 -20.90
N GLU A 166 2.56 -4.74 -21.20
CA GLU A 166 2.24 -5.45 -22.44
C GLU A 166 0.87 -6.14 -22.37
N THR A 167 0.42 -6.50 -21.16
CA THR A 167 -0.87 -7.20 -20.93
C THR A 167 -2.07 -6.32 -21.21
N TYR A 168 -2.03 -5.04 -20.82
CA TYR A 168 -3.10 -4.10 -21.15
C TYR A 168 -3.07 -3.73 -22.65
N GLY A 169 -1.89 -3.76 -23.26
CA GLY A 169 -1.70 -3.68 -24.70
C GLY A 169 -0.48 -2.84 -25.06
N ASP A 170 0.29 -3.35 -26.02
CA ASP A 170 1.21 -2.55 -26.84
C ASP A 170 0.52 -1.23 -27.18
N GLY A 171 1.06 -0.11 -26.70
CA GLY A 171 0.47 1.22 -26.89
C GLY A 171 0.12 1.49 -28.34
N LYS A 172 -1.13 1.25 -28.71
CA LYS A 172 -1.73 1.64 -29.98
C LYS A 172 -2.48 2.94 -29.80
#